data_AF-A0A925EXS1-F1
#
_entry.id   AF-A0A925EXS1-F1
#
_cell.length_a   1.000
_cell.length_b   1.000
_cell.length_c   1.000
_cell.angle_alpha   90.00
_cell.angle_beta   90.00
_cell.angle_gamma   90.00
#
_symmetry.space_group_name_H-M   'P 1'
#
loop_
_entity.id
_entity.type
_entity.pdbx_description
1 polymer ?
#
loop_
_entity_poly.entity_id
_entity_poly.type
_entity_poly.pdbx_seq_one_letter_code
_entity_poly.pdbx_strand_id
1 'polypeptide(L)'
;MIRSFIYFILLLAFCQNAVGQVNFTKSNLPIIIIKTNGAQIQDEPKIMAEMHIINNGPGLENKITDTPNDYNGKIGIELRGSTSQWFPKKPYGFETWDDIGEDNDIKLLGMPKESDWTLNATYNDKSLIRDGLSYILAGSIMEYAPRVRYNELILNGQYQGIYLLIEKIKRDKNRVDIAKIETTDILGDALTGGYILKFDKETGSNSGQGWYSLYTPYPGACKILIFNMSIQKQTRYLQSKKSI
;
A
#
# COMPACT_ATOMS: atom_id res chain seq x y z
N MET A 1 -52.70 8.91 -14.91
CA MET A 1 -51.48 9.51 -14.30
C MET A 1 -51.01 8.78 -13.04
N ILE A 2 -51.86 8.51 -12.06
CA ILE A 2 -51.46 7.90 -10.77
C ILE A 2 -50.88 6.48 -10.91
N ARG A 3 -51.41 5.63 -11.82
CA ARG A 3 -50.88 4.27 -12.05
C ARG A 3 -49.43 4.25 -12.57
N SER A 4 -49.07 5.12 -13.51
CA SER A 4 -47.68 5.21 -14.01
C SER A 4 -46.70 5.72 -12.95
N PHE A 5 -47.14 6.60 -12.05
CA PHE A 5 -46.30 7.13 -10.99
C PHE A 5 -45.98 6.07 -9.91
N ILE A 6 -46.94 5.18 -9.61
CA ILE A 6 -46.74 4.05 -8.70
C ILE A 6 -45.75 3.04 -9.28
N TYR A 7 -45.82 2.71 -10.57
CA TYR A 7 -44.83 1.83 -11.22
C TYR A 7 -43.42 2.45 -11.25
N PHE A 8 -43.29 3.77 -11.38
CA PHE A 8 -42.01 4.46 -11.33
C PHE A 8 -41.37 4.44 -9.93
N ILE A 9 -42.18 4.61 -8.87
CA ILE A 9 -41.74 4.48 -7.48
C ILE A 9 -41.38 3.01 -7.14
N LEU A 10 -42.15 2.03 -7.67
CA LEU A 10 -41.81 0.61 -7.53
C LEU A 10 -40.53 0.22 -8.27
N LEU A 11 -40.24 0.84 -9.43
CA LEU A 11 -38.99 0.64 -10.17
C LEU A 11 -37.78 1.25 -9.43
N LEU A 12 -37.96 2.41 -8.79
CA LEU A 12 -36.96 3.04 -7.92
C LEU A 12 -36.73 2.24 -6.63
N ALA A 13 -37.76 1.58 -6.09
CA ALA A 13 -37.64 0.69 -4.92
C ALA A 13 -37.03 -0.68 -5.27
N PHE A 14 -37.14 -1.13 -6.53
CA PHE A 14 -36.49 -2.36 -7.02
C PHE A 14 -35.06 -2.15 -7.51
N CYS A 15 -34.59 -0.90 -7.57
CA CYS A 15 -33.16 -0.60 -7.66
C CYS A 15 -32.50 -0.76 -6.28
N GLN A 16 -32.81 -1.84 -5.56
CA GLN A 16 -31.93 -2.29 -4.50
C GLN A 16 -30.64 -2.70 -5.20
N ASN A 17 -29.52 -2.11 -4.75
CA ASN A 17 -28.18 -2.46 -5.17
C ASN A 17 -28.05 -3.98 -5.16
N ALA A 18 -28.19 -4.62 -6.32
CA ALA A 18 -27.75 -5.99 -6.51
C ALA A 18 -26.22 -5.92 -6.48
N VAL A 19 -25.67 -5.84 -5.27
CA VAL A 19 -24.26 -6.10 -5.06
C VAL A 19 -24.14 -7.58 -5.35
N GLY A 20 -23.58 -7.93 -6.51
CA GLY A 20 -23.13 -9.29 -6.76
C GLY A 20 -22.04 -9.60 -5.74
N GLN A 21 -22.42 -10.03 -4.55
CA GLN A 21 -21.48 -10.45 -3.52
C GLN A 21 -20.93 -11.80 -3.99
N VAL A 22 -19.68 -11.78 -4.44
CA VAL A 22 -18.96 -13.02 -4.69
C VAL A 22 -18.82 -13.72 -3.34
N ASN A 23 -19.39 -14.92 -3.22
CA ASN A 23 -19.20 -15.80 -2.06
C ASN A 23 -17.80 -16.43 -2.15
N PHE A 24 -16.79 -15.62 -1.88
CA PHE A 24 -15.40 -16.06 -1.83
C PHE A 24 -15.18 -16.92 -0.58
N THR A 25 -14.79 -18.18 -0.77
CA THR A 25 -14.57 -19.14 0.34
C THR A 25 -13.14 -19.67 0.38
N LYS A 26 -12.46 -19.73 -0.77
CA LYS A 26 -11.16 -20.36 -0.92
C LYS A 26 -10.39 -19.84 -2.14
N SER A 27 -9.06 -19.94 -2.09
CA SER A 27 -8.16 -19.63 -3.21
C SER A 27 -6.82 -20.37 -3.06
N ASN A 28 -6.11 -20.55 -4.17
CA ASN A 28 -4.72 -21.02 -4.16
C ASN A 28 -3.73 -19.86 -3.90
N LEU A 29 -4.20 -18.62 -3.94
CA LEU A 29 -3.43 -17.45 -3.51
C LEU A 29 -3.56 -17.28 -1.98
N PRO A 30 -2.55 -16.69 -1.33
CA PRO A 30 -2.66 -16.23 0.05
C PRO A 30 -3.89 -15.34 0.25
N ILE A 31 -4.57 -15.49 1.39
CA ILE A 31 -5.75 -14.69 1.73
C ILE A 31 -5.35 -13.70 2.83
N ILE A 32 -5.54 -12.41 2.56
CA ILE A 32 -5.35 -11.33 3.52
C ILE A 32 -6.72 -10.85 3.98
N ILE A 33 -6.94 -10.87 5.29
CA ILE A 33 -8.20 -10.45 5.92
C ILE A 33 -7.90 -9.24 6.80
N ILE A 34 -8.57 -8.12 6.54
CA ILE A 34 -8.41 -6.87 7.28
C ILE A 34 -9.73 -6.47 7.92
N LYS A 35 -9.68 -6.12 9.20
CA LYS A 35 -10.81 -5.59 9.98
C LYS A 35 -10.45 -4.23 10.54
N THR A 36 -11.23 -3.21 10.18
CA THR A 36 -11.04 -1.83 10.66
C THR A 36 -11.97 -1.46 11.82
N ASN A 37 -12.75 -2.42 12.34
CA ASN A 37 -13.71 -2.22 13.43
C ASN A 37 -14.68 -1.04 13.19
N GLY A 38 -15.05 -0.82 11.92
CA GLY A 38 -15.98 0.24 11.50
C GLY A 38 -15.31 1.58 11.18
N ALA A 39 -14.01 1.75 11.42
CA ALA A 39 -13.29 2.95 11.03
C ALA A 39 -13.12 3.03 9.50
N GLN A 40 -13.28 4.23 8.96
CA GLN A 40 -13.07 4.52 7.54
C GLN A 40 -11.56 4.68 7.27
N ILE A 41 -11.06 3.98 6.25
CA ILE A 41 -9.69 4.15 5.80
C ILE A 41 -9.58 5.48 5.02
N GLN A 42 -8.70 6.36 5.47
CA GLN A 42 -8.40 7.66 4.87
C GLN A 42 -6.99 7.69 4.26
N ASP A 43 -6.64 8.76 3.55
CA ASP A 43 -5.31 8.93 2.92
C ASP A 43 -4.19 9.11 3.96
N GLU A 44 -4.38 10.02 4.91
CA GLU A 44 -3.54 10.15 6.10
C GLU A 44 -4.39 10.71 7.26
N PRO A 45 -4.06 10.43 8.53
CA PRO A 45 -3.12 9.41 8.99
C PRO A 45 -3.64 7.97 8.85
N LYS A 46 -2.72 7.00 9.03
CA LYS A 46 -3.05 5.58 9.21
C LYS A 46 -4.00 5.38 10.37
N ILE A 47 -4.96 4.48 10.18
CA ILE A 47 -5.85 4.01 11.25
C ILE A 47 -5.43 2.61 11.69
N MET A 48 -5.64 2.30 12.97
CA MET A 48 -5.39 0.96 13.48
C MET A 48 -6.42 -0.02 12.92
N ALA A 49 -5.96 -1.18 12.47
CA ALA A 49 -6.77 -2.29 12.01
C ALA A 49 -6.12 -3.63 12.41
N GLU A 50 -6.89 -4.71 12.38
CA GLU A 50 -6.39 -6.07 12.54
C GLU A 50 -6.19 -6.69 11.16
N MET A 51 -5.05 -7.36 10.96
CA MET A 51 -4.75 -8.08 9.72
C MET A 51 -4.33 -9.51 10.02
N HIS A 52 -4.97 -10.45 9.33
CA HIS A 52 -4.62 -11.86 9.34
C HIS A 52 -4.24 -12.32 7.94
N ILE A 53 -3.26 -13.22 7.85
CA ILE A 53 -2.82 -13.81 6.59
C ILE A 53 -2.87 -15.33 6.69
N ILE A 54 -3.54 -15.95 5.72
CA ILE A 54 -3.64 -17.40 5.55
C ILE A 54 -2.87 -17.78 4.29
N ASN A 55 -1.85 -18.62 4.47
CA ASN A 55 -1.00 -19.14 3.41
C ASN A 55 -0.51 -20.55 3.76
N ASN A 56 -1.24 -21.56 3.33
CA ASN A 56 -0.91 -22.98 3.49
C ASN A 56 0.29 -23.41 2.62
N GLY A 57 0.73 -22.56 1.69
CA GLY A 57 1.90 -22.79 0.84
C GLY A 57 1.56 -23.15 -0.61
N PRO A 58 2.60 -23.32 -1.46
CA PRO A 58 2.41 -23.52 -2.89
C PRO A 58 1.61 -24.79 -3.22
N GLY A 59 0.58 -24.65 -4.07
CA GLY A 59 -0.26 -25.76 -4.50
C GLY A 59 -1.28 -26.26 -3.48
N LEU A 60 -1.31 -25.66 -2.29
CA LEU A 60 -2.31 -25.94 -1.26
C LEU A 60 -3.40 -24.86 -1.28
N GLU A 61 -4.64 -25.30 -1.09
CA GLU A 61 -5.80 -24.42 -1.05
C GLU A 61 -5.86 -23.70 0.30
N ASN A 62 -6.08 -22.39 0.27
CA ASN A 62 -6.35 -21.54 1.44
C ASN A 62 -7.86 -21.33 1.55
N LYS A 63 -8.41 -21.43 2.77
CA LYS A 63 -9.82 -21.13 3.04
C LYS A 63 -9.93 -19.97 4.01
N ILE A 64 -10.98 -19.16 3.86
CA ILE A 64 -11.24 -18.01 4.75
C ILE A 64 -11.45 -18.42 6.22
N THR A 65 -11.80 -19.69 6.44
CA THR A 65 -12.06 -20.28 7.76
C THR A 65 -10.83 -20.89 8.40
N ASP A 66 -9.70 -20.96 7.68
CA ASP A 66 -8.47 -21.53 8.22
C ASP A 66 -7.90 -20.63 9.31
N THR A 67 -7.13 -21.23 10.22
CA THR A 67 -6.41 -20.45 11.22
C THR A 67 -5.28 -19.66 10.55
N PRO A 68 -5.14 -18.35 10.81
CA PRO A 68 -4.04 -17.55 10.28
C PRO A 68 -2.68 -18.15 10.65
N ASN A 69 -1.80 -18.31 9.67
CA ASN A 69 -0.52 -19.01 9.85
C ASN A 69 0.71 -18.21 9.37
N ASP A 70 0.52 -17.17 8.57
CA ASP A 70 1.62 -16.32 8.08
C ASP A 70 1.73 -15.02 8.89
N TYR A 71 0.59 -14.40 9.20
CA TYR A 71 0.53 -13.20 10.06
C TYR A 71 -0.79 -13.11 10.81
N ASN A 72 -0.73 -12.63 12.05
CA ASN A 72 -1.89 -12.29 12.87
C ASN A 72 -1.49 -11.18 13.83
N GLY A 73 -1.91 -9.95 13.55
CA GLY A 73 -1.52 -8.80 14.37
C GLY A 73 -2.18 -7.49 13.95
N LYS A 74 -1.80 -6.42 14.63
CA LYS A 74 -2.25 -5.06 14.34
C LYS A 74 -1.49 -4.47 13.17
N ILE A 75 -2.14 -3.59 12.43
CA ILE A 75 -1.56 -2.78 11.38
C ILE A 75 -2.05 -1.35 11.47
N GLY A 76 -1.26 -0.39 11.00
CA GLY A 76 -1.74 0.92 10.57
C GLY A 76 -2.07 0.86 9.08
N ILE A 77 -3.30 1.17 8.67
CA ILE A 77 -3.73 1.16 7.25
C ILE A 77 -4.20 2.53 6.79
N GLU A 78 -3.86 2.87 5.55
CA GLU A 78 -4.27 4.10 4.86
C GLU A 78 -4.55 3.83 3.37
N LEU A 79 -5.24 4.76 2.71
CA LEU A 79 -5.34 4.77 1.25
C LEU A 79 -3.97 5.13 0.67
N ARG A 80 -3.66 4.62 -0.53
CA ARG A 80 -2.40 4.92 -1.21
C ARG A 80 -2.60 5.52 -2.58
N GLY A 81 -1.61 6.29 -3.01
CA GLY A 81 -1.48 6.76 -4.39
C GLY A 81 -2.13 8.12 -4.57
N SER A 82 -2.44 8.47 -5.81
CA SER A 82 -2.94 9.80 -6.16
C SER A 82 -4.18 9.66 -7.02
N THR A 83 -3.99 9.40 -8.31
CA THR A 83 -5.12 9.16 -9.23
C THR A 83 -5.85 7.84 -8.90
N SER A 84 -5.11 6.82 -8.47
CA SER A 84 -5.66 5.49 -8.13
C SER A 84 -6.66 5.51 -6.98
N GLN A 85 -6.59 6.50 -6.09
CA GLN A 85 -7.55 6.65 -5.00
C GLN A 85 -8.96 6.97 -5.49
N TRP A 86 -9.11 7.49 -6.71
CA TRP A 86 -10.41 7.78 -7.31
C TRP A 86 -11.05 6.56 -7.97
N PHE A 87 -10.32 5.44 -8.10
CA PHE A 87 -10.88 4.22 -8.69
C PHE A 87 -11.84 3.52 -7.73
N PRO A 88 -12.81 2.73 -8.23
CA PRO A 88 -13.72 1.96 -7.37
C PRO A 88 -12.98 1.02 -6.41
N LYS A 89 -11.93 0.36 -6.89
CA LYS A 89 -11.07 -0.52 -6.09
C LYS A 89 -9.85 0.25 -5.60
N LYS A 90 -9.75 0.43 -4.28
CA LYS A 90 -8.74 1.30 -3.66
C LYS A 90 -7.44 0.53 -3.39
N PRO A 91 -6.27 1.09 -3.72
CA PRO A 91 -5.00 0.58 -3.21
C PRO A 91 -4.77 1.08 -1.77
N TYR A 92 -4.04 0.28 -0.98
CA TYR A 92 -3.77 0.56 0.42
C TYR A 92 -2.27 0.56 0.71
N GLY A 93 -1.84 1.45 1.60
CA GLY A 93 -0.56 1.37 2.29
C GLY A 93 -0.80 0.84 3.69
N PHE A 94 0.09 -0.01 4.20
CA PHE A 94 0.00 -0.41 5.60
C PHE A 94 1.37 -0.61 6.25
N GLU A 95 1.37 -0.47 7.56
CA GLU A 95 2.49 -0.70 8.47
C GLU A 95 2.10 -1.79 9.46
N THR A 96 2.95 -2.79 9.69
CA THR A 96 2.75 -3.74 10.80
C THR A 96 3.13 -3.08 12.12
N TRP A 97 2.22 -3.16 13.10
CA TRP A 97 2.39 -2.51 14.39
C TRP A 97 2.42 -3.54 15.53
N ASP A 98 3.18 -3.22 16.58
CA ASP A 98 3.15 -3.95 17.83
C ASP A 98 1.93 -3.55 18.69
N ASP A 99 1.87 -4.06 19.93
CA ASP A 99 0.75 -3.79 20.82
C ASP A 99 0.65 -2.34 21.31
N ILE A 100 1.74 -1.58 21.23
CA ILE A 100 1.82 -0.17 21.62
C ILE A 100 1.67 0.79 20.44
N GLY A 101 1.53 0.27 19.21
CA GLY A 101 1.30 1.06 18.00
C GLY A 101 2.58 1.58 17.33
N GLU A 102 3.71 0.93 17.58
CA GLU A 102 4.99 1.22 16.96
C GLU A 102 5.33 0.19 15.86
N ASP A 103 6.20 0.59 14.93
CA ASP A 103 6.61 -0.23 13.80
C ASP A 103 7.20 -1.57 14.24
N ASN A 104 6.70 -2.65 13.64
CA ASN A 104 7.12 -4.01 13.95
C ASN A 104 7.57 -4.72 12.67
N ASP A 105 8.87 -4.98 12.55
CA ASP A 105 9.45 -5.69 11.40
C ASP A 105 9.05 -7.17 11.38
N ILE A 106 8.17 -7.55 10.44
CA ILE A 106 7.70 -8.93 10.32
C ILE A 106 7.92 -9.46 8.91
N LYS A 107 8.20 -10.76 8.80
CA LYS A 107 8.25 -11.46 7.51
C LYS A 107 6.82 -11.73 7.06
N LEU A 108 6.45 -11.30 5.85
CA LEU A 108 5.16 -11.62 5.24
C LEU A 108 5.37 -12.47 3.98
N LEU A 109 4.65 -13.59 3.87
CA LEU A 109 4.63 -14.45 2.68
C LEU A 109 6.02 -14.87 2.16
N GLY A 110 6.92 -15.14 3.11
CA GLY A 110 8.31 -15.53 2.84
C GLY A 110 9.23 -14.39 2.37
N MET A 111 8.79 -13.14 2.39
CA MET A 111 9.63 -11.98 2.09
C MET A 111 10.44 -11.54 3.34
N PRO A 112 11.61 -10.89 3.16
CA PRO A 112 12.39 -10.33 4.27
C PRO A 112 11.57 -9.43 5.18
N LYS A 113 11.96 -9.39 6.46
CA LYS A 113 11.25 -8.62 7.49
C LYS A 113 11.22 -7.13 7.16
N GLU A 114 10.09 -6.48 7.42
CA GLU A 114 9.90 -5.03 7.32
C GLU A 114 8.54 -4.64 7.92
N SER A 115 8.37 -3.37 8.30
CA SER A 115 7.09 -2.82 8.75
C SER A 115 6.20 -2.30 7.62
N ASP A 116 6.76 -1.63 6.60
CA ASP A 116 5.99 -0.98 5.52
C ASP A 116 5.75 -1.87 4.29
N TRP A 117 4.47 -1.97 3.92
CA TRP A 117 3.98 -2.75 2.80
C TRP A 117 2.91 -2.00 2.00
N THR A 118 2.54 -2.56 0.86
CA THR A 118 1.51 -1.98 -0.01
C THR A 118 0.65 -3.06 -0.64
N LEU A 119 -0.66 -2.84 -0.62
CA LEU A 119 -1.64 -3.62 -1.37
C LEU A 119 -2.04 -2.82 -2.61
N ASN A 120 -1.45 -3.17 -3.74
CA ASN A 120 -1.79 -2.55 -5.02
C ASN A 120 -3.02 -3.25 -5.64
N ALA A 121 -4.02 -2.46 -5.99
CA ALA A 121 -5.29 -2.96 -6.51
C ALA A 121 -5.24 -3.41 -7.98
N THR A 122 -4.21 -2.97 -8.73
CA THR A 122 -4.00 -3.19 -10.18
C THR A 122 -5.26 -2.93 -11.02
N TYR A 123 -6.13 -2.00 -10.58
CA TYR A 123 -7.49 -1.86 -11.12
C TYR A 123 -7.54 -1.46 -12.60
N ASN A 124 -6.63 -0.59 -13.03
CA ASN A 124 -6.54 -0.12 -14.40
C ASN A 124 -5.88 -1.14 -15.35
N ASP A 125 -5.16 -2.12 -14.80
CA ASP A 125 -4.58 -3.21 -15.58
C ASP A 125 -5.58 -4.35 -15.75
N LYS A 126 -6.23 -4.42 -16.91
CA LYS A 126 -7.18 -5.50 -17.25
C LYS A 126 -6.58 -6.91 -17.19
N SER A 127 -5.26 -7.03 -17.28
CA SER A 127 -4.58 -8.33 -17.21
C SER A 127 -4.17 -8.71 -15.79
N LEU A 128 -4.15 -7.74 -14.85
CA LEU A 128 -3.66 -7.86 -13.48
C LEU A 128 -2.18 -8.31 -13.34
N ILE A 129 -1.47 -8.53 -14.45
CA ILE A 129 -0.14 -9.13 -14.46
C ILE A 129 1.00 -8.17 -14.77
N ARG A 130 0.74 -6.97 -15.31
CA ARG A 130 1.83 -6.11 -15.83
C ARG A 130 2.77 -5.65 -14.72
N ASP A 131 2.22 -5.20 -13.60
CA ASP A 131 3.01 -4.76 -12.45
C ASP A 131 3.80 -5.95 -11.87
N GLY A 132 3.12 -7.07 -11.58
CA GLY A 132 3.75 -8.25 -11.02
C GLY A 132 4.86 -8.82 -11.91
N LEU A 133 4.59 -8.95 -13.22
CA LEU A 133 5.56 -9.40 -14.21
C LEU A 133 6.78 -8.47 -14.25
N SER A 134 6.57 -7.15 -14.23
CA SER A 134 7.67 -6.19 -14.27
C SER A 134 8.58 -6.29 -13.04
N TYR A 135 8.00 -6.40 -11.83
CA TYR A 135 8.78 -6.60 -10.61
C TYR A 135 9.53 -7.94 -10.61
N ILE A 136 8.89 -9.02 -11.07
CA ILE A 136 9.52 -10.35 -11.14
C ILE A 136 10.68 -10.35 -12.14
N LEU A 137 10.48 -9.77 -13.32
CA LEU A 137 11.55 -9.65 -14.33
C LEU A 137 12.69 -8.79 -13.81
N ALA A 138 12.41 -7.62 -13.22
CA ALA A 138 13.42 -6.77 -12.63
C ALA A 138 14.21 -7.51 -11.54
N GLY A 139 13.53 -8.24 -10.65
CA GLY A 139 14.19 -9.03 -9.60
C GLY A 139 15.00 -10.23 -10.12
N SER A 140 14.83 -10.61 -11.39
CA SER A 140 15.64 -11.66 -12.03
C SER A 140 16.92 -11.13 -12.69
N ILE A 141 17.01 -9.83 -12.97
CA ILE A 141 18.14 -9.23 -13.71
C ILE A 141 18.87 -8.11 -12.95
N MET A 142 18.21 -7.49 -11.98
CA MET A 142 18.76 -6.43 -11.13
C MET A 142 19.17 -7.00 -9.78
N GLU A 143 20.11 -6.32 -9.11
CA GLU A 143 20.54 -6.66 -7.74
C GLU A 143 19.39 -6.57 -6.73
N TYR A 144 18.54 -5.54 -6.87
CA TYR A 144 17.34 -5.38 -6.07
C TYR A 144 16.16 -4.93 -6.94
N ALA A 145 15.02 -5.58 -6.72
CA ALA A 145 13.71 -5.09 -7.09
C ALA A 145 12.73 -5.44 -5.95
N PRO A 146 11.70 -4.62 -5.70
CA PRO A 146 10.66 -4.94 -4.74
C PRO A 146 10.07 -6.33 -4.99
N ARG A 147 10.06 -7.16 -3.95
CA ARG A 147 9.41 -8.47 -4.02
C ARG A 147 7.90 -8.28 -3.96
N VAL A 148 7.20 -9.14 -4.70
CA VAL A 148 5.74 -9.07 -4.82
C VAL A 148 5.08 -10.43 -4.63
N ARG A 149 3.86 -10.42 -4.10
CA ARG A 149 3.01 -11.60 -3.92
C ARG A 149 1.56 -11.28 -4.26
N TYR A 150 0.96 -12.03 -5.18
CA TYR A 150 -0.47 -11.98 -5.41
C TYR A 150 -1.21 -12.54 -4.20
N ASN A 151 -2.33 -11.93 -3.85
CA ASN A 151 -3.16 -12.31 -2.71
C ASN A 151 -4.63 -11.94 -2.96
N GLU A 152 -5.52 -12.57 -2.21
CA GLU A 152 -6.94 -12.25 -2.17
C GLU A 152 -7.23 -11.38 -0.95
N LEU A 153 -7.88 -10.23 -1.15
CA LEU A 153 -8.18 -9.31 -0.05
C LEU A 153 -9.64 -9.42 0.39
N ILE A 154 -9.84 -9.55 1.69
CA ILE A 154 -11.13 -9.43 2.36
C ILE A 154 -11.05 -8.26 3.33
N LEU A 155 -11.86 -7.23 3.13
CA LEU A 155 -11.90 -6.05 3.98
C LEU A 155 -13.27 -5.97 4.66
N ASN A 156 -13.30 -5.97 6.00
CA ASN A 156 -14.53 -5.93 6.80
C ASN A 156 -15.56 -6.99 6.37
N GLY A 157 -15.08 -8.21 6.09
CA GLY A 157 -15.91 -9.33 5.64
C GLY A 157 -16.37 -9.28 4.19
N GLN A 158 -15.99 -8.22 3.44
CA GLN A 158 -16.31 -8.07 2.03
C GLN A 158 -15.10 -8.38 1.15
N TYR A 159 -15.27 -9.29 0.21
CA TYR A 159 -14.23 -9.63 -0.76
C TYR A 159 -13.95 -8.46 -1.69
N GLN A 160 -12.69 -8.04 -1.76
CA GLN A 160 -12.22 -6.90 -2.56
C GLN A 160 -11.52 -7.34 -3.86
N GLY A 161 -11.34 -8.64 -4.10
CA GLY A 161 -10.63 -9.18 -5.25
C GLY A 161 -9.14 -9.41 -5.02
N ILE A 162 -8.45 -9.71 -6.12
CA ILE A 162 -7.00 -9.97 -6.16
C ILE A 162 -6.20 -8.68 -5.97
N TYR A 163 -5.24 -8.65 -5.06
CA TYR A 163 -4.27 -7.58 -4.89
C TYR A 163 -2.84 -8.09 -5.13
N LEU A 164 -1.94 -7.15 -5.38
CA LEU A 164 -0.50 -7.39 -5.38
C LEU A 164 0.08 -6.79 -4.10
N LEU A 165 0.55 -7.63 -3.18
CA LEU A 165 1.36 -7.21 -2.04
C LEU A 165 2.76 -6.86 -2.55
N ILE A 166 3.25 -5.67 -2.22
CA ILE A 166 4.51 -5.13 -2.72
C ILE A 166 5.35 -4.63 -1.54
N GLU A 167 6.63 -5.00 -1.53
CA GLU A 167 7.64 -4.37 -0.66
C GLU A 167 7.78 -2.87 -0.96
N LYS A 168 7.70 -2.01 0.05
CA LYS A 168 8.03 -0.59 -0.12
C LYS A 168 9.55 -0.40 -0.28
N ILE A 169 9.99 0.38 -1.26
CA ILE A 169 11.41 0.71 -1.38
C ILE A 169 11.84 1.51 -0.16
N LYS A 170 12.76 0.95 0.62
CA LYS A 170 13.36 1.51 1.83
C LYS A 170 14.83 1.11 1.91
N ARG A 171 15.58 1.86 2.72
CA ARG A 171 16.94 1.47 3.11
C ARG A 171 16.85 0.32 4.11
N ASP A 172 17.27 -0.86 3.69
CA ASP A 172 17.45 -2.05 4.54
C ASP A 172 18.46 -2.97 3.85
N LYS A 173 19.17 -3.79 4.63
CA LYS A 173 20.15 -4.76 4.11
C LYS A 173 19.56 -5.79 3.15
N ASN A 174 18.24 -6.05 3.21
CA ASN A 174 17.54 -6.96 2.29
C ASN A 174 16.75 -6.20 1.20
N ARG A 175 16.89 -4.87 1.14
CA ARG A 175 16.27 -3.97 0.15
C ARG A 175 17.34 -3.12 -0.54
N VAL A 176 17.28 -1.80 -0.42
CA VAL A 176 18.31 -0.90 -0.92
C VAL A 176 19.38 -0.76 0.16
N ASP A 177 20.46 -1.52 0.05
CA ASP A 177 21.56 -1.50 1.01
C ASP A 177 22.50 -0.32 0.72
N ILE A 178 22.23 0.80 1.38
CA ILE A 178 22.99 2.04 1.26
C ILE A 178 23.25 2.62 2.64
N ALA A 179 24.35 3.37 2.78
CA ALA A 179 24.73 3.96 4.07
C ALA A 179 23.67 4.95 4.60
N LYS A 180 23.45 4.94 5.92
CA LYS A 180 22.65 5.95 6.60
C LYS A 180 23.45 7.24 6.75
N ILE A 181 22.78 8.37 6.47
CA ILE A 181 23.28 9.72 6.72
C ILE A 181 22.53 10.25 7.94
N GLU A 182 23.27 10.69 8.96
CA GLU A 182 22.74 11.38 10.14
C GLU A 182 22.63 12.89 9.87
N THR A 183 21.81 13.58 10.66
CA THR A 183 21.64 15.05 10.52
C THR A 183 22.92 15.85 10.80
N THR A 184 23.90 15.22 11.45
CA THR A 184 25.23 15.78 11.74
C THR A 184 26.22 15.62 10.60
N ASP A 185 25.91 14.78 9.59
CA ASP A 185 26.82 14.44 8.50
C ASP A 185 26.75 15.50 7.40
N ILE A 186 27.32 16.67 7.68
CA ILE A 186 27.19 17.88 6.83
C ILE A 186 28.41 18.18 5.95
N LEU A 187 29.53 17.46 6.11
CA LEU A 187 30.80 17.73 5.42
C LEU A 187 31.61 16.47 5.17
N GLY A 188 32.49 16.52 4.16
CA GLY A 188 33.47 15.48 3.85
C GLY A 188 32.85 14.13 3.48
N ASP A 189 33.57 13.05 3.81
CA ASP A 189 33.15 11.68 3.47
C ASP A 189 31.83 11.27 4.13
N ALA A 190 31.47 11.86 5.28
CA ALA A 190 30.20 11.59 5.96
C ALA A 190 28.98 11.99 5.10
N LEU A 191 29.11 13.02 4.25
CA LEU A 191 28.06 13.46 3.33
C LEU A 191 27.97 12.58 2.05
N THR A 192 28.94 11.68 1.82
CA THR A 192 28.97 10.81 0.63
C THR A 192 28.10 9.55 0.76
N GLY A 193 27.20 9.52 1.74
CA GLY A 193 26.34 8.37 2.01
C GLY A 193 25.26 8.08 0.96
N GLY A 194 24.30 7.23 1.34
CA GLY A 194 23.26 6.75 0.45
C GLY A 194 22.07 7.69 0.26
N TYR A 195 21.70 7.97 -0.99
CA TYR A 195 20.50 8.74 -1.32
C TYR A 195 19.48 7.89 -2.10
N ILE A 196 18.20 8.01 -1.73
CA ILE A 196 17.07 7.52 -2.54
C ILE A 196 16.35 8.72 -3.12
N LEU A 197 16.41 8.85 -4.44
CA LEU A 197 15.73 9.90 -5.18
C LEU A 197 14.36 9.41 -5.65
N LYS A 198 13.33 10.22 -5.40
CA LYS A 198 11.96 9.93 -5.82
C LYS A 198 11.53 10.97 -6.87
N PHE A 199 11.17 10.48 -8.04
CA PHE A 199 10.57 11.26 -9.11
C PHE A 199 9.06 11.05 -9.09
N ASP A 200 8.30 11.97 -8.50
CA ASP A 200 6.86 11.76 -8.30
C ASP A 200 6.09 13.08 -8.18
N LYS A 201 4.77 12.97 -8.15
CA LYS A 201 3.83 14.03 -7.79
C LYS A 201 4.08 14.47 -6.33
N GLU A 202 3.60 15.66 -5.99
CA GLU A 202 3.66 16.19 -4.62
C GLU A 202 2.74 15.44 -3.64
N THR A 203 1.76 14.67 -4.13
CA THR A 203 0.85 13.88 -3.28
C THR A 203 1.63 12.91 -2.38
N GLY A 204 1.38 12.93 -1.08
CA GLY A 204 2.07 12.09 -0.09
C GLY A 204 3.54 12.48 0.17
N SER A 205 3.97 13.66 -0.29
CA SER A 205 5.23 14.28 0.13
C SER A 205 4.91 15.37 1.14
N ASN A 206 5.74 15.56 2.17
CA ASN A 206 5.68 16.77 2.98
C ASN A 206 5.88 17.96 2.03
N SER A 207 4.81 18.70 1.74
CA SER A 207 4.78 19.78 0.76
C SER A 207 6.02 20.68 0.91
N GLY A 208 6.85 20.77 -0.13
CA GLY A 208 8.04 21.63 -0.18
C GLY A 208 9.41 20.95 0.00
N GLN A 209 9.50 19.62 0.20
CA GLN A 209 10.78 18.89 0.27
C GLN A 209 11.32 18.42 -1.10
N GLY A 210 11.32 19.31 -2.08
CA GLY A 210 11.82 19.02 -3.41
C GLY A 210 12.23 20.27 -4.19
N TRP A 211 12.78 20.06 -5.39
CA TRP A 211 13.11 21.15 -6.30
C TRP A 211 12.55 20.89 -7.70
N TYR A 212 12.25 21.99 -8.38
CA TYR A 212 11.85 21.96 -9.78
C TYR A 212 13.09 21.82 -10.68
N SER A 213 12.96 21.02 -11.73
CA SER A 213 13.94 21.01 -12.81
C SER A 213 14.16 22.42 -13.37
N LEU A 214 15.42 22.83 -13.55
CA LEU A 214 15.78 24.05 -14.29
C LEU A 214 15.58 23.88 -15.80
N TYR A 215 15.47 22.64 -16.28
CA TYR A 215 15.23 22.31 -17.67
C TYR A 215 13.74 22.23 -17.96
N THR A 216 13.31 22.90 -19.02
CA THR A 216 11.92 22.87 -19.48
C THR A 216 11.56 21.46 -19.95
N PRO A 217 10.35 20.99 -19.64
CA PRO A 217 9.89 19.71 -20.15
C PRO A 217 9.65 19.80 -21.67
N TYR A 218 9.54 18.64 -22.32
CA TYR A 218 9.24 18.56 -23.75
C TYR A 218 7.99 19.40 -24.11
N PRO A 219 7.98 20.13 -25.25
CA PRO A 219 6.84 20.96 -25.64
C PRO A 219 5.52 20.18 -25.65
N GLY A 220 4.55 20.64 -24.86
CA GLY A 220 3.24 19.97 -24.69
C GLY A 220 3.15 19.02 -23.50
N ALA A 221 4.24 18.82 -22.73
CA ALA A 221 4.19 18.10 -21.48
C ALA A 221 3.44 18.90 -20.41
N CYS A 222 2.54 18.23 -19.69
CA CYS A 222 1.63 18.85 -18.72
C CYS A 222 2.33 19.26 -17.40
N LYS A 223 3.58 18.84 -17.14
CA LYS A 223 4.19 18.98 -15.79
C LYS A 223 5.69 19.26 -15.82
N ILE A 224 6.11 20.12 -14.90
CA ILE A 224 7.51 20.27 -14.50
C ILE A 224 7.88 19.08 -13.62
N LEU A 225 9.08 18.54 -13.83
CA LEU A 225 9.60 17.40 -13.08
C LEU A 225 10.03 17.88 -11.68
N ILE A 226 9.45 17.27 -10.64
CA ILE A 226 9.77 17.56 -9.23
C ILE A 226 10.68 16.44 -8.72
N PHE A 227 11.80 16.83 -8.16
CA PHE A 227 12.74 15.94 -7.50
C PHE A 227 12.47 15.99 -6.01
N ASN A 228 12.09 14.86 -5.42
CA ASN A 228 11.98 14.73 -3.97
C ASN A 228 13.16 13.90 -3.48
N MET A 229 13.95 14.46 -2.56
CA MET A 229 14.98 13.70 -1.86
C MET A 229 14.35 13.10 -0.61
N SER A 230 14.21 11.77 -0.60
CA SER A 230 13.75 11.10 0.60
C SER A 230 14.96 10.78 1.47
N ILE A 231 15.29 11.69 2.38
CA ILE A 231 16.01 11.30 3.59
C ILE A 231 14.98 10.52 4.41
N GLN A 232 15.06 9.19 4.40
CA GLN A 232 14.10 8.34 5.11
C GLN A 232 14.04 8.80 6.58
N LYS A 233 12.86 9.31 6.96
CA LYS A 233 12.54 10.04 8.19
C LYS A 233 13.30 9.50 9.42
N GLN A 234 13.96 10.41 10.13
CA GLN A 234 13.97 10.39 11.59
C GLN A 234 12.75 11.21 12.03
N THR A 235 11.57 10.59 12.20
CA THR A 235 10.40 11.34 12.67
C THR A 235 9.49 10.46 13.52
N ARG A 236 9.83 10.36 14.82
CA ARG A 236 8.84 10.47 15.91
C ARG A 236 9.53 10.79 17.25
N TYR A 237 10.15 11.97 17.34
CA TYR A 237 10.32 12.65 18.61
C TYR A 237 9.99 14.13 18.37
N LEU A 238 9.22 14.73 19.28
CA LEU A 238 8.78 16.14 19.30
C LEU A 238 7.40 16.46 18.69
N GLN A 239 6.33 15.86 19.21
CA GLN A 239 5.04 16.58 19.34
C GLN A 239 4.37 16.47 20.73
N SER A 240 5.13 16.14 21.79
CA SER A 240 4.68 16.40 23.17
C SER A 240 5.77 17.12 23.97
N LYS A 241 5.87 18.44 23.76
CA LYS A 241 6.35 19.42 24.75
C LYS A 241 6.19 20.84 24.19
N LYS A 242 4.96 21.32 24.18
CA LYS A 242 4.65 22.75 24.32
C LYS A 242 3.45 22.89 25.27
N SER A 243 3.77 22.88 26.55
CA SER A 243 2.92 23.37 27.62
C SER A 243 3.86 23.88 28.72
N ILE A 244 4.40 25.08 28.52
CA ILE A 244 4.38 26.21 29.47
C ILE A 244 4.26 27.46 28.60
#